data_AF-A0A0J9SA43-F1
#
_entry.id   AF-A0A0J9SA43-F1
#
_cell.length_a   1.000
_cell.length_b   1.000
_cell.length_c   1.000
_cell.angle_alpha   90.00
_cell.angle_beta   90.00
_cell.angle_gamma   90.00
#
_symmetry.space_group_name_H-M   'P 1'
#
loop_
_entity.id
_entity.type
_entity.pdbx_description
1 polymer ?
#
loop_
_entity_poly.entity_id
_entity_poly.type
_entity_poly.pdbx_seq_one_letter_code
_entity_poly.pdbx_strand_id
1 'polypeptide(L)'
;MRQPCLLFLSLFVFSFFNFSECMLPWTKKRKAVNQMGIIKDMSQELRTKAEQLPTPEDISAKIHRVDKEVIDKLNKDIIEEENLDKHKPHVCQEPAYERDYSYLCPEDWVKNSNDQCWGIDYDGHCEALKYFQDYSVEEKKEFEMNCCVLWPKLKNEGMKGAHKKDLLRGSISSNNGLIIKPKYL
;
A
#
# COMPACT_ATOMS: atom_id res chain seq x y z
N MET A 1 -57.93 -48.29 83.82
CA MET A 1 -56.50 -48.01 83.54
C MET A 1 -56.37 -47.63 82.06
N ARG A 2 -55.74 -46.48 81.77
CA ARG A 2 -55.03 -46.09 80.53
C ARG A 2 -55.83 -46.27 79.21
N GLN A 3 -56.18 -45.25 78.42
CA GLN A 3 -55.41 -44.07 77.99
C GLN A 3 -56.39 -42.98 77.50
N PRO A 4 -56.22 -41.72 77.94
CA PRO A 4 -56.52 -40.59 77.05
C PRO A 4 -55.41 -39.53 77.18
N CYS A 5 -54.16 -39.90 76.89
CA CYS A 5 -53.03 -38.97 76.93
C CYS A 5 -52.53 -38.54 75.53
N LEU A 6 -53.11 -39.06 74.45
CA LEU A 6 -52.61 -38.81 73.09
C LEU A 6 -53.49 -37.88 72.24
N LEU A 7 -54.71 -37.53 72.69
CA LEU A 7 -55.60 -36.64 71.93
C LEU A 7 -55.58 -35.17 72.39
N PHE A 8 -55.08 -34.88 73.59
CA PHE A 8 -54.90 -33.49 74.06
C PHE A 8 -53.57 -32.87 73.65
N LEU A 9 -52.58 -33.69 73.26
CA LEU A 9 -51.28 -33.22 72.75
C LEU A 9 -51.34 -32.84 71.26
N SER A 10 -52.29 -33.37 70.48
CA SER A 10 -52.44 -32.98 69.06
C SER A 10 -53.20 -31.67 68.90
N LEU A 11 -54.23 -31.40 69.73
CA LEU A 11 -55.01 -30.16 69.64
C LEU A 11 -54.23 -28.91 70.10
N PHE A 12 -53.25 -29.07 71.00
CA PHE A 12 -52.38 -27.96 71.41
C PHE A 12 -51.31 -27.63 70.36
N VAL A 13 -50.88 -28.60 69.55
CA VAL A 13 -49.90 -28.37 68.48
C VAL A 13 -50.58 -27.70 67.27
N PHE A 14 -51.83 -28.05 66.95
CA PHE A 14 -52.56 -27.40 65.84
C PHE A 14 -53.05 -25.98 66.13
N SER A 15 -53.11 -25.54 67.40
CA SER A 15 -53.37 -24.13 67.74
C SER A 15 -52.13 -23.24 67.70
N PHE A 16 -50.92 -23.81 67.79
CA PHE A 16 -49.67 -23.03 67.61
C PHE A 16 -49.24 -22.90 66.15
N PHE A 17 -49.64 -23.82 65.28
CA PHE A 17 -49.36 -23.74 63.84
C PHE A 17 -50.42 -22.95 63.03
N ASN A 18 -51.44 -22.40 63.69
CA ASN A 18 -52.37 -21.41 63.12
C ASN A 18 -52.18 -20.01 63.71
N PHE A 19 -50.96 -19.66 64.12
CA PHE A 19 -50.50 -18.27 63.96
C PHE A 19 -50.16 -18.11 62.48
N SER A 20 -51.17 -17.98 61.62
CA SER A 20 -51.59 -16.66 61.20
C SER A 20 -50.45 -15.96 60.49
N GLU A 21 -50.54 -15.93 59.16
CA GLU A 21 -49.84 -14.95 58.31
C GLU A 21 -50.22 -13.48 58.63
N CYS A 22 -50.65 -13.17 59.86
CA CYS A 22 -50.66 -11.81 60.37
C CYS A 22 -49.22 -11.40 60.68
N MET A 23 -48.50 -11.01 59.62
CA MET A 23 -47.27 -10.25 59.71
C MET A 23 -47.38 -9.18 60.80
N LEU A 24 -46.60 -9.33 61.86
CA LEU A 24 -46.39 -8.29 62.86
C LEU A 24 -45.98 -6.99 62.15
N PRO A 25 -46.67 -5.84 62.36
CA PRO A 25 -46.44 -4.59 61.63
C PRO A 25 -44.98 -4.12 61.62
N TRP A 26 -44.24 -4.45 62.67
CA TRP A 26 -42.83 -4.16 62.85
C TRP A 26 -41.92 -4.90 61.87
N THR A 27 -42.26 -6.13 61.48
CA THR A 27 -41.49 -6.94 60.52
C THR A 27 -41.68 -6.45 59.08
N LYS A 28 -42.91 -6.05 58.70
CA LYS A 28 -43.22 -5.37 57.43
C LYS A 28 -42.46 -4.05 57.30
N LYS A 29 -42.47 -3.22 58.35
CA LYS A 29 -41.74 -1.94 58.38
C LYS A 29 -40.23 -2.15 58.25
N ARG A 30 -39.66 -3.13 58.95
CA ARG A 30 -38.22 -3.45 58.88
C ARG A 30 -37.80 -4.00 57.50
N LYS A 31 -38.60 -4.88 56.90
CA LYS A 31 -38.38 -5.39 55.54
C LYS A 31 -38.43 -4.27 54.51
N ALA A 32 -39.42 -3.37 54.61
CA ALA A 32 -39.55 -2.21 53.73
C ALA A 32 -38.34 -1.24 53.85
N VAL A 33 -37.88 -0.95 55.08
CA VAL A 33 -36.67 -0.13 55.30
C VAL A 33 -35.42 -0.77 54.70
N ASN A 34 -35.26 -2.09 54.83
CA ASN A 34 -34.11 -2.80 54.26
C ASN A 34 -34.14 -2.77 52.72
N GLN A 35 -35.30 -3.01 52.10
CA GLN A 35 -35.44 -2.92 50.64
C GLN A 35 -35.23 -1.49 50.12
N MET A 36 -35.69 -0.48 50.85
CA MET A 36 -35.44 0.94 50.52
C MET A 36 -33.94 1.26 50.54
N GLY A 37 -33.18 0.70 51.48
CA GLY A 37 -31.72 0.82 51.55
C GLY A 37 -31.04 0.27 50.30
N ILE A 38 -31.41 -0.95 49.90
CA ILE A 38 -30.87 -1.60 48.69
C ILE A 38 -31.19 -0.77 47.44
N ILE A 39 -32.44 -0.30 47.30
CA ILE A 39 -32.84 0.52 46.14
C ILE A 39 -32.04 1.84 46.11
N LYS A 40 -31.79 2.44 47.27
CA LYS A 40 -30.99 3.66 47.39
C LYS A 40 -29.54 3.41 46.99
N ASP A 41 -28.93 2.32 47.45
CA ASP A 41 -27.56 1.95 47.10
C ASP A 41 -27.43 1.69 45.60
N MET A 42 -28.36 0.93 45.02
CA MET A 42 -28.41 0.69 43.56
C MET A 42 -28.59 1.99 42.78
N SER A 43 -29.46 2.90 43.24
CA SER A 43 -29.67 4.20 42.60
C SER A 43 -28.41 5.07 42.66
N GLN A 44 -27.69 5.04 43.77
CA GLN A 44 -26.44 5.77 43.93
C GLN A 44 -25.35 5.21 43.01
N GLU A 45 -25.24 3.89 42.87
CA GLU A 45 -24.30 3.26 41.93
C GLU A 45 -24.61 3.65 40.47
N LEU A 46 -25.88 3.59 40.06
CA LEU A 46 -26.30 4.01 38.71
C LEU A 46 -25.93 5.47 38.43
N ARG A 47 -26.11 6.34 39.42
CA ARG A 47 -25.77 7.75 39.31
C ARG A 47 -24.26 7.95 39.13
N THR A 48 -23.44 7.27 39.95
CA THR A 48 -21.98 7.37 39.84
C THR A 48 -21.47 6.87 38.49
N LYS A 49 -22.04 5.79 37.94
CA LYS A 49 -21.68 5.28 36.62
C LYS A 49 -22.12 6.20 35.50
N ALA A 50 -23.30 6.82 35.62
CA ALA A 50 -23.77 7.80 34.64
C ALA A 50 -22.91 9.07 34.62
N GLU A 51 -22.46 9.55 35.79
CA GLU A 51 -21.55 10.70 35.92
C GLU A 51 -20.15 10.42 35.34
N GLN A 52 -19.74 9.14 35.26
CA GLN A 52 -18.48 8.73 34.64
C GLN A 52 -18.55 8.62 33.12
N LEU A 53 -19.75 8.65 32.52
CA LEU A 53 -19.88 8.59 31.07
C LEU A 53 -19.50 9.94 30.46
N PRO A 54 -18.78 9.94 29.32
CA PRO A 54 -18.43 11.17 28.64
C PRO A 54 -19.68 11.90 28.13
N THR A 55 -19.65 13.23 28.15
CA THR A 55 -20.74 14.03 27.60
C THR A 55 -20.72 13.99 26.06
N PRO A 56 -21.82 14.36 25.39
CA PRO A 56 -21.82 14.55 23.94
C PRO A 56 -20.72 15.50 23.45
N GLU A 57 -20.41 16.54 24.23
CA GLU A 57 -19.33 17.48 23.95
C GLU A 57 -17.95 16.80 24.07
N ASP A 58 -17.72 15.98 25.10
CA ASP A 58 -16.48 15.23 25.27
C ASP A 58 -16.26 14.26 24.11
N ILE A 59 -17.33 13.59 23.67
CA ILE A 59 -17.31 12.69 22.52
C ILE A 59 -16.95 13.46 21.24
N SER A 60 -17.61 14.59 20.99
CA SER A 60 -17.34 15.44 19.83
C SER A 60 -15.90 15.96 19.81
N ALA A 61 -15.42 16.46 20.95
CA ALA A 61 -14.04 16.92 21.09
C ALA A 61 -13.02 15.80 20.84
N LYS A 62 -13.33 14.58 21.29
CA LYS A 62 -12.49 13.40 21.03
C LYS A 62 -12.48 13.02 19.56
N ILE A 63 -13.63 13.05 18.89
CA ILE A 63 -13.72 12.82 17.44
C ILE A 63 -12.85 13.85 16.70
N HIS A 64 -13.02 15.14 16.98
CA HIS A 64 -12.23 16.19 16.35
C HIS A 64 -10.72 16.05 16.58
N ARG A 65 -10.29 15.61 17.78
CA ARG A 65 -8.87 15.33 18.04
C ARG A 65 -8.36 14.17 17.19
N VAL A 66 -9.09 13.06 17.15
CA VAL A 66 -8.69 11.86 16.38
C VAL A 66 -8.67 12.18 14.89
N ASP A 67 -9.69 12.87 14.38
CA ASP A 67 -9.76 13.29 12.98
C ASP A 67 -8.56 14.16 12.61
N LYS A 68 -8.20 15.11 13.48
CA LYS A 68 -7.01 15.95 13.28
C LYS A 68 -5.73 15.13 13.21
N GLU A 69 -5.52 14.22 14.17
CA GLU A 69 -4.31 13.37 14.20
C GLU A 69 -4.21 12.47 12.95
N VAL A 70 -5.33 11.91 12.50
CA VAL A 70 -5.38 11.08 11.28
C VAL A 70 -5.12 11.93 10.04
N ILE A 71 -5.75 13.11 9.93
CA ILE A 71 -5.54 14.02 8.80
C ILE A 71 -4.08 14.50 8.74
N ASP A 72 -3.50 14.90 9.87
CA ASP A 72 -2.10 15.36 9.94
C ASP A 72 -1.14 14.23 9.52
N LYS A 73 -1.42 13.00 9.94
CA LYS A 73 -0.64 11.82 9.52
C LYS A 73 -0.79 11.55 8.02
N LEU A 74 -2.01 11.56 7.48
CA LEU A 74 -2.26 11.36 6.06
C LEU A 74 -1.57 12.42 5.20
N ASN A 75 -1.65 13.70 5.60
CA ASN A 75 -0.98 14.78 4.89
C ASN A 75 0.54 14.58 4.88
N LYS A 76 1.12 14.14 6.00
CA LYS A 76 2.54 13.81 6.08
C LYS A 76 2.90 12.67 5.14
N ASP A 77 2.14 11.58 5.17
CA ASP A 77 2.38 10.40 4.33
C ASP A 77 2.29 10.77 2.82
N ILE A 78 1.29 11.57 2.41
CA ILE A 78 1.16 12.08 1.03
C ILE A 78 2.39 12.90 0.61
N ILE A 79 2.86 13.81 1.47
CA ILE A 79 4.05 14.63 1.17
C ILE A 79 5.29 13.74 1.04
N GLU A 80 5.43 12.72 1.88
CA GLU A 80 6.53 11.76 1.79
C GLU A 80 6.48 10.96 0.48
N GLU A 81 5.31 10.45 0.08
CA GLU A 81 5.10 9.76 -1.20
C GLU A 81 5.37 10.67 -2.40
N GLU A 82 4.82 11.88 -2.42
CA GLU A 82 5.07 12.85 -3.50
C GLU A 82 6.56 13.20 -3.61
N ASN A 83 7.25 13.35 -2.49
CA ASN A 83 8.69 13.59 -2.49
C ASN A 83 9.46 12.37 -3.00
N LEU A 84 9.04 11.15 -2.65
CA LEU A 84 9.63 9.93 -3.19
C LEU A 84 9.40 9.79 -4.69
N ASP A 85 8.23 10.14 -5.20
CA ASP A 85 7.94 10.12 -6.64
C ASP A 85 8.76 11.16 -7.39
N LYS A 86 8.92 12.37 -6.84
CA LYS A 86 9.80 13.41 -7.38
C LYS A 86 11.27 12.98 -7.41
N HIS A 87 11.70 12.15 -6.45
CA HIS A 87 13.07 11.64 -6.35
C HIS A 87 13.17 10.17 -6.75
N LYS A 88 12.18 9.62 -7.46
CA LYS A 88 12.19 8.22 -7.87
C LYS A 88 13.40 8.05 -8.78
N PRO A 89 14.38 7.21 -8.41
CA PRO A 89 15.57 7.03 -9.23
C PRO A 89 15.10 6.53 -10.59
N HIS A 90 15.37 7.33 -11.61
CA HIS A 90 15.04 6.97 -12.98
C HIS A 90 15.95 5.80 -13.36
N VAL A 91 15.40 4.59 -13.44
CA VAL A 91 16.18 3.38 -13.76
C VAL A 91 16.26 3.26 -15.28
N CYS A 92 17.39 3.68 -15.86
CA CYS A 92 17.68 3.44 -17.27
C CYS A 92 18.01 1.96 -17.49
N GLN A 93 17.49 1.38 -18.57
CA GLN A 93 17.87 0.03 -18.96
C GLN A 93 19.26 0.06 -19.59
N GLU A 94 20.19 -0.73 -19.06
CA GLU A 94 21.50 -0.88 -19.66
C GLU A 94 21.39 -1.71 -20.96
N PRO A 95 21.74 -1.17 -22.13
CA PRO A 95 21.63 -1.91 -23.38
C PRO A 95 22.65 -3.06 -23.44
N ALA A 96 22.26 -4.17 -24.06
CA ALA A 96 23.04 -5.40 -24.17
C ALA A 96 24.19 -5.36 -25.19
N TYR A 97 24.64 -4.18 -25.61
CA TYR A 97 25.69 -4.00 -26.62
C TYR A 97 26.78 -3.04 -26.14
N GLU A 98 27.95 -3.08 -26.75
CA GLU A 98 29.03 -2.13 -26.48
C GLU A 98 28.81 -0.82 -27.25
N ARG A 99 29.03 0.31 -26.60
CA ARG A 99 28.71 1.66 -27.11
C ARG A 99 29.95 2.28 -27.75
N ASP A 100 29.71 3.04 -28.80
CA ASP A 100 30.70 3.83 -29.50
C ASP A 100 30.66 5.28 -29.04
N TYR A 101 31.44 5.58 -27.99
CA TYR A 101 31.58 6.94 -27.45
C TYR A 101 32.42 7.87 -28.34
N SER A 102 32.93 7.39 -29.49
CA SER A 102 33.55 8.27 -30.49
C SER A 102 32.53 9.17 -31.19
N TYR A 103 31.25 8.76 -31.20
CA TYR A 103 30.16 9.61 -31.66
C TYR A 103 29.95 10.81 -30.72
N LEU A 104 29.74 11.98 -31.32
CA LEU A 104 29.52 13.22 -30.57
C LEU A 104 28.16 13.18 -29.84
N CYS A 105 27.10 12.83 -30.56
CA CYS A 105 25.74 12.80 -30.03
C CYS A 105 25.29 11.36 -29.73
N PRO A 106 24.33 11.21 -28.79
CA PRO A 106 23.61 9.94 -28.61
C PRO A 106 22.93 9.46 -29.89
N GLU A 107 22.56 8.18 -29.91
CA GLU A 107 21.68 7.58 -30.90
C GLU A 107 20.34 8.37 -30.94
N ASP A 108 19.81 8.56 -32.14
CA ASP A 108 18.59 9.33 -32.42
C ASP A 108 18.63 10.84 -32.06
N TRP A 109 19.79 11.37 -31.63
CA TRP A 109 19.98 12.80 -31.42
C TRP A 109 20.54 13.49 -32.66
N VAL A 110 20.03 14.68 -32.96
CA VAL A 110 20.44 15.47 -34.12
C VAL A 110 21.56 16.42 -33.74
N LYS A 111 22.66 16.40 -34.50
CA LYS A 111 23.76 17.36 -34.35
C LYS A 111 23.43 18.66 -35.10
N ASN A 112 23.34 19.77 -34.37
CA ASN A 112 23.20 21.11 -34.91
C ASN A 112 24.53 21.68 -35.43
N SER A 113 24.47 22.80 -36.16
CA SER A 113 25.63 23.48 -36.75
C SER A 113 26.68 23.93 -35.74
N ASN A 114 26.29 24.14 -34.48
CA ASN A 114 27.19 24.56 -33.40
C ASN A 114 27.75 23.36 -32.62
N ASP A 115 27.75 22.17 -33.25
CA ASP A 115 28.13 20.89 -32.65
C ASP A 115 27.28 20.50 -31.41
N GLN A 116 26.15 21.16 -31.19
CA GLN A 116 25.19 20.84 -30.13
C GLN A 116 24.34 19.64 -30.52
N CYS A 117 24.05 18.76 -29.59
CA CYS A 117 23.19 17.60 -29.81
C CYS A 117 21.78 17.89 -29.28
N TRP A 118 20.76 17.60 -30.10
CA TRP A 118 19.36 17.83 -29.79
C TRP A 118 18.55 16.55 -29.93
N GLY A 119 18.00 16.06 -28.82
CA GLY A 119 17.01 14.98 -28.80
C GLY A 119 15.61 15.55 -29.10
N ILE A 120 15.21 15.55 -30.37
CA ILE A 120 13.91 16.11 -30.80
C ILE A 120 12.74 15.38 -30.14
N ASP A 121 12.83 14.06 -30.07
CA ASP A 121 11.80 13.17 -29.50
C ASP A 121 12.18 12.64 -28.12
N TYR A 122 13.09 13.32 -27.41
CA TYR A 122 13.53 12.92 -26.08
C TYR A 122 12.48 13.29 -25.01
N ASP A 123 11.93 12.27 -24.34
CA ASP A 123 10.91 12.40 -23.29
C ASP A 123 11.45 12.23 -21.86
N GLY A 124 12.77 12.09 -21.73
CA GLY A 124 13.42 11.91 -20.44
C GLY A 124 13.51 13.19 -19.61
N HIS A 125 14.00 13.05 -18.39
CA HIS A 125 14.02 14.11 -17.37
C HIS A 125 15.20 15.08 -17.48
N CYS A 126 16.17 14.82 -18.36
CA CYS A 126 17.30 15.71 -18.59
C CYS A 126 17.00 16.80 -19.64
N GLU A 127 17.95 17.70 -19.86
CA GLU A 127 17.88 18.66 -20.96
C GLU A 127 18.03 17.97 -22.31
N ALA A 128 17.08 18.19 -23.22
CA ALA A 128 17.10 17.65 -24.58
C ALA A 128 18.20 18.26 -25.48
N LEU A 129 18.87 19.32 -25.03
CA LEU A 129 19.83 20.09 -25.82
C LEU A 129 21.16 20.22 -25.05
N LYS A 130 22.22 19.55 -25.53
CA LYS A 130 23.51 19.46 -24.81
C LYS A 130 24.74 19.50 -25.71
N TYR A 131 25.87 19.84 -25.09
CA TYR A 131 27.21 19.83 -25.69
C TYR A 131 28.00 18.66 -25.10
N PHE A 132 28.66 17.87 -25.96
CA PHE A 132 29.40 16.65 -25.62
C PHE A 132 30.83 16.63 -26.17
N GLN A 133 31.31 17.76 -26.70
CA GLN A 133 32.60 17.91 -27.36
C GLN A 133 33.75 17.64 -26.40
N ASP A 134 33.64 18.22 -25.20
CA ASP A 134 34.67 18.16 -24.18
C ASP A 134 34.44 17.02 -23.19
N TYR A 135 33.41 16.19 -23.40
CA TYR A 135 33.10 15.09 -22.50
C TYR A 135 34.00 13.90 -22.78
N SER A 136 34.62 13.41 -21.71
CA SER A 136 35.28 12.11 -21.64
C SER A 136 34.29 10.96 -21.85
N VAL A 137 34.83 9.77 -22.08
CA VAL A 137 34.02 8.56 -22.24
C VAL A 137 33.24 8.26 -20.95
N GLU A 138 33.86 8.52 -19.80
CA GLU A 138 33.26 8.34 -18.47
C GLU A 138 32.09 9.31 -18.25
N GLU A 139 32.25 10.59 -18.62
CA GLU A 139 31.18 11.59 -18.53
C GLU A 139 30.01 11.27 -19.47
N LYS A 140 30.29 10.76 -20.67
CA LYS A 140 29.24 10.29 -21.58
C LYS A 140 28.48 9.09 -21.01
N LYS A 141 29.18 8.13 -20.39
CA LYS A 141 28.55 6.99 -19.69
C LYS A 141 27.68 7.43 -18.53
N GLU A 142 28.16 8.39 -17.74
CA GLU A 142 27.39 8.96 -16.64
C GLU A 142 26.12 9.65 -17.17
N PHE A 143 26.24 10.41 -18.25
CA PHE A 143 25.08 11.02 -18.91
C PHE A 143 24.11 9.98 -19.49
N GLU A 144 24.62 8.91 -20.11
CA GLU A 144 23.83 7.77 -20.61
C GLU A 144 22.94 7.19 -19.49
N MET A 145 23.56 6.89 -18.35
CA MET A 145 22.91 6.26 -17.21
C MET A 145 22.00 7.19 -16.42
N ASN A 146 22.33 8.49 -16.38
CA ASN A 146 21.52 9.47 -15.67
C ASN A 146 20.33 9.90 -16.53
N CYS A 147 20.49 10.04 -17.85
CA CYS A 147 19.49 10.64 -18.71
C CYS A 147 18.75 9.66 -19.62
N CYS A 148 19.08 8.36 -19.57
CA CYS A 148 18.50 7.32 -20.44
C CYS A 148 18.58 7.60 -21.93
N VAL A 149 19.66 8.25 -22.32
CA VAL A 149 20.04 8.31 -23.73
C VAL A 149 20.96 7.13 -24.01
N LEU A 150 21.13 6.72 -25.26
CA LEU A 150 22.05 5.63 -25.61
C LEU A 150 23.05 6.14 -26.63
N TRP A 151 24.34 5.79 -26.51
CA TRP A 151 25.29 6.04 -27.59
C TRP A 151 25.21 4.95 -28.67
N PRO A 152 25.54 5.27 -29.94
CA PRO A 152 25.49 4.32 -31.04
C PRO A 152 26.29 3.04 -30.77
N LYS A 153 25.87 1.92 -31.35
CA LYS A 153 26.57 0.63 -31.20
C LYS A 153 28.00 0.69 -31.76
N LEU A 154 28.96 0.15 -31.01
CA LEU A 154 30.31 -0.10 -31.51
C LEU A 154 30.24 -1.07 -32.68
N LYS A 155 30.49 -0.55 -33.88
CA LYS A 155 30.56 -1.37 -35.08
C LYS A 155 31.83 -2.17 -35.02
N ASN A 156 31.72 -3.45 -34.69
CA ASN A 156 32.75 -4.41 -35.05
C ASN A 156 32.84 -4.38 -36.57
N GLU A 157 33.91 -3.83 -37.15
CA GLU A 157 34.16 -3.78 -38.60
C GLU A 157 34.43 -5.17 -39.21
N GLY A 158 33.80 -6.23 -38.67
CA GLY A 158 33.93 -7.62 -39.11
C GLY A 158 32.70 -8.20 -39.81
N MET A 159 31.60 -7.46 -40.03
CA MET A 159 30.39 -8.01 -40.70
C MET A 159 29.67 -7.05 -41.65
N LYS A 160 30.35 -6.05 -42.22
CA LYS A 160 29.83 -5.31 -43.39
C LYS A 160 30.64 -5.68 -44.62
N GLY A 161 30.38 -6.88 -45.16
CA GLY A 161 31.11 -7.33 -46.34
C GLY A 161 31.01 -8.82 -46.66
N ALA A 162 30.04 -9.57 -46.12
CA ALA A 162 29.58 -10.71 -46.89
C ALA A 162 28.82 -10.09 -48.07
N HIS A 163 29.49 -9.94 -49.22
CA HIS A 163 28.81 -10.03 -50.51
C HIS A 163 27.66 -11.02 -50.30
N LYS A 164 26.43 -10.60 -50.61
CA LYS A 164 25.39 -11.54 -51.00
C LYS A 164 26.02 -12.27 -52.21
N LYS A 165 26.87 -13.27 -51.97
CA LYS A 165 27.21 -14.27 -52.96
C LYS A 165 25.84 -14.84 -53.21
N ASP A 166 25.26 -14.38 -54.29
CA ASP A 166 23.93 -14.74 -54.73
C ASP A 166 23.77 -16.21 -54.42
N LEU A 167 22.91 -16.51 -53.45
CA LEU A 167 22.46 -17.87 -53.25
C LEU A 167 21.61 -18.13 -54.49
N LEU A 168 22.27 -18.42 -55.61
CA LEU A 168 21.63 -18.63 -56.91
C LEU A 168 20.82 -19.91 -56.73
N ARG A 169 19.54 -19.75 -56.44
CA ARG A 169 18.60 -20.85 -56.32
C ARG A 169 17.96 -21.00 -57.69
N GLY A 170 18.33 -22.06 -58.41
CA GLY A 170 17.88 -22.29 -59.77
C GLY A 170 18.17 -23.73 -60.21
N SER A 171 17.59 -24.13 -61.33
CA SER A 171 17.82 -25.46 -61.89
C SER A 171 19.29 -25.66 -62.26
N ILE A 172 19.83 -26.83 -61.94
CA ILE A 172 21.20 -27.22 -62.27
C ILE A 172 21.22 -27.81 -63.68
N SER A 173 22.17 -27.40 -64.52
CA SER A 173 22.35 -27.96 -65.85
C SER A 173 22.97 -29.36 -65.78
N SER A 174 22.34 -30.35 -66.44
CA SER A 174 22.77 -31.76 -66.35
C SER A 174 24.11 -32.05 -67.06
N ASN A 175 24.62 -31.15 -67.89
CA ASN A 175 25.84 -31.35 -68.67
C ASN A 175 27.11 -30.85 -67.96
N ASN A 176 27.02 -29.86 -67.07
CA ASN A 176 28.18 -29.23 -66.45
C ASN A 176 27.97 -28.86 -64.97
N GLY A 177 26.80 -29.16 -64.39
CA GLY A 177 26.52 -28.94 -62.98
C GLY A 177 26.39 -27.47 -62.57
N LEU A 178 26.32 -26.53 -63.52
CA LEU A 178 26.19 -25.10 -63.23
C LEU A 178 24.72 -24.68 -63.06
N ILE A 179 24.49 -23.67 -62.23
CA ILE A 179 23.15 -23.12 -61.97
C ILE A 179 22.73 -22.25 -63.16
N ILE A 180 21.58 -22.57 -63.75
CA ILE A 180 21.04 -21.86 -64.91
C ILE A 180 20.50 -20.50 -64.42
N LYS A 181 21.13 -19.40 -64.84
CA LYS A 181 20.62 -18.05 -64.58
C LYS A 181 19.37 -17.78 -65.43
N PRO A 182 18.28 -17.24 -64.86
CA PRO A 182 17.10 -16.87 -65.63
C PRO A 182 17.47 -15.75 -66.63
N LYS A 183 16.96 -15.85 -67.87
CA LYS A 183 17.30 -14.96 -69.00
C LYS A 183 16.73 -13.54 -68.90
N TYR A 184 15.97 -13.22 -67.84
CA TYR A 184 15.38 -11.90 -67.64
C TYR A 184 15.77 -11.37 -66.26
N LEU A 185 16.81 -10.54 -66.26
CA LEU A 185 17.24 -9.64 -65.20
C LEU A 185 17.82 -8.39 -65.87
#